data_AF-A0A2A4C2T2-F1
#
_entry.id   AF-A0A2A4C2T2-F1
#
_cell.length_a   1.000
_cell.length_b   1.000
_cell.length_c   1.000
_cell.angle_alpha   90.00
_cell.angle_beta   90.00
_cell.angle_gamma   90.00
#
_symmetry.space_group_name_H-M   'P 1'
#
loop_
_entity.id
_entity.type
_entity.pdbx_description
1 polymer ?
#
loop_
_entity_poly.entity_id
_entity_poly.type
_entity_poly.pdbx_seq_one_letter_code
_entity_poly.pdbx_strand_id
1 'polypeptide(L)'
;MDVNNGTTVLWDGAPLLPPIGALVLIEHGRDDKDHVCVVTGYEVHPSLRGNDHRVFVNLVYRGTATQNQRLLNDLRPLTKARSIAAK
;
A
#
# COMPACT_ATOMS: atom_id res chain seq x y z
N MET A 1 14.27 -13.69 18.37
CA MET A 1 13.99 -12.75 17.28
C MET A 1 12.51 -12.86 17.00
N ASP A 2 11.73 -12.00 17.64
CA ASP A 2 10.28 -12.10 17.65
C ASP A 2 9.72 -11.73 16.28
N VAL A 3 9.21 -12.74 15.57
CA VAL A 3 8.37 -12.53 14.40
C VAL A 3 7.07 -11.97 14.94
N ASN A 4 6.88 -10.65 14.83
CA ASN A 4 5.60 -10.01 15.12
C ASN A 4 4.53 -10.70 14.26
N ASN A 5 3.82 -11.65 14.86
CA ASN A 5 2.66 -12.35 14.33
C ASN A 5 1.44 -11.40 14.38
N GLY A 6 1.66 -10.14 13.99
CA GLY A 6 0.65 -9.11 13.90
C GLY A 6 -0.34 -9.54 12.85
N THR A 7 -1.58 -9.75 13.27
CA THR A 7 -2.74 -9.97 12.41
C THR A 7 -2.65 -9.02 11.23
N THR A 8 -2.29 -9.56 10.07
CA THR A 8 -2.24 -8.79 8.84
C THR A 8 -3.65 -8.30 8.56
N VAL A 9 -3.89 -7.00 8.75
CA VAL A 9 -5.24 -6.43 8.66
C VAL A 9 -5.60 -6.21 7.19
N LEU A 10 -6.74 -6.73 6.76
CA LEU A 10 -7.28 -6.42 5.44
C LEU A 10 -7.82 -4.99 5.49
N TRP A 11 -7.30 -4.10 4.65
CA TRP A 11 -7.83 -2.75 4.56
C TRP A 11 -9.01 -2.68 3.58
N ASP A 12 -10.14 -2.18 4.06
CA ASP A 12 -11.41 -2.07 3.32
C ASP A 12 -11.64 -0.67 2.72
N GLY A 13 -10.74 0.28 2.97
CA GLY A 13 -10.83 1.67 2.54
C GLY A 13 -11.05 2.64 3.71
N ALA A 14 -11.22 2.13 4.93
CA ALA A 14 -11.28 2.89 6.16
C ALA A 14 -10.27 2.35 7.20
N PRO A 15 -9.60 3.23 7.97
CA PRO A 15 -9.54 4.69 7.82
C PRO A 15 -8.86 5.11 6.51
N LEU A 16 -8.94 6.40 6.14
CA LEU A 16 -8.37 6.93 4.89
C LEU A 16 -6.89 6.54 4.70
N LEU A 17 -6.10 6.59 5.78
CA LEU A 17 -4.71 6.15 5.79
C LEU A 17 -4.67 4.66 6.21
N PRO A 18 -4.31 3.72 5.32
CA PRO A 18 -4.25 2.30 5.67
C PRO A 18 -3.19 2.06 6.76
N PRO A 19 -3.50 1.34 7.85
CA PRO A 19 -2.55 1.11 8.96
C PRO A 19 -1.27 0.37 8.54
N ILE A 20 -0.17 0.55 9.28
CA ILE A 20 1.05 -0.27 9.13
C ILE A 20 0.70 -1.74 9.39
N GLY A 21 1.20 -2.63 8.52
CA GLY A 21 0.87 -4.06 8.52
C GLY A 21 -0.39 -4.40 7.72
N ALA A 22 -1.14 -3.41 7.23
CA ALA A 22 -2.33 -3.68 6.43
C ALA A 22 -1.99 -4.15 5.02
N LEU A 23 -2.83 -5.01 4.46
CA LEU A 23 -2.78 -5.36 3.04
C LEU A 23 -3.49 -4.30 2.22
N VAL A 24 -2.87 -3.90 1.12
CA VAL A 24 -3.42 -2.97 0.13
C VAL A 24 -3.19 -3.50 -1.28
N LEU A 25 -4.01 -3.06 -2.22
CA LEU A 25 -3.78 -3.26 -3.64
C LEU A 25 -3.10 -2.04 -4.23
N ILE A 26 -2.12 -2.28 -5.09
CA ILE A 26 -1.58 -1.26 -6.00
C ILE A 26 -1.79 -1.71 -7.44
N GLU A 27 -2.12 -0.76 -8.30
CA GLU A 27 -2.19 -1.01 -9.74
C GLU A 27 -0.81 -0.73 -10.36
N HIS A 28 -0.31 -1.69 -11.13
CA HIS A 28 0.87 -1.49 -11.96
C HIS A 28 0.39 -1.18 -13.38
N GLY A 29 0.53 0.06 -13.83
CA GLY A 29 0.10 0.50 -15.17
C GLY A 29 0.83 -0.17 -16.34
N ARG A 30 1.61 -1.23 -16.10
CA ARG A 30 2.34 -2.01 -17.10
C ARG A 30 1.69 -3.37 -17.38
N ASP A 31 0.97 -3.95 -16.42
CA ASP A 31 0.46 -5.33 -16.53
C ASP A 31 -1.04 -5.46 -16.26
N ASP A 32 -1.75 -4.34 -16.06
CA ASP A 32 -3.20 -4.26 -15.79
C ASP A 32 -3.66 -5.17 -14.64
N LYS A 33 -2.76 -5.52 -13.71
CA LYS A 33 -3.03 -6.39 -12.56
C LYS A 33 -2.94 -5.61 -11.26
N ASP A 34 -3.75 -6.04 -10.30
CA ASP A 34 -3.63 -5.60 -8.92
C ASP A 34 -2.53 -6.43 -8.24
N HIS A 35 -1.61 -5.73 -7.56
CA HIS A 35 -0.53 -6.33 -6.77
C HIS A 35 -0.80 -6.13 -5.29
N VAL A 36 -0.69 -7.21 -4.52
CA VAL A 36 -0.91 -7.16 -3.08
C VAL A 36 0.36 -6.74 -2.36
N CYS A 37 0.29 -5.68 -1.58
CA CYS A 37 1.39 -5.16 -0.77
C CYS A 37 1.01 -5.04 0.70
N VAL A 38 2.02 -5.03 1.57
CA VAL A 38 1.90 -4.75 3.01
C VAL A 38 2.41 -3.33 3.26
N VAL A 39 1.64 -2.53 4.02
CA VAL A 39 2.07 -1.19 4.45
C VAL A 39 3.16 -1.30 5.51
N THR A 40 4.25 -0.56 5.34
CA THR A 40 5.42 -0.58 6.24
C THR A 40 5.73 0.78 6.86
N GLY A 41 5.17 1.87 6.32
CA GLY A 41 5.36 3.21 6.85
C GLY A 41 4.85 4.29 5.92
N TYR A 42 5.14 5.54 6.24
CA TYR A 42 4.68 6.71 5.48
C TYR A 42 5.75 7.79 5.46
N GLU A 43 5.74 8.58 4.40
CA GLU A 43 6.54 9.79 4.25
C GLU A 43 5.64 10.94 3.81
N VAL A 44 5.65 12.03 4.57
CA VAL A 44 4.93 13.24 4.20
C VAL A 44 5.91 14.21 3.57
N HIS A 45 5.73 14.45 2.27
CA HIS A 45 6.55 15.40 1.54
C HIS A 45 5.85 16.77 1.49
N PRO A 46 6.60 17.87 1.68
CA PRO A 46 6.05 19.21 1.53
C PRO A 46 5.54 19.44 0.11
N SER A 47 4.55 20.32 -0.04
CA SER A 47 4.05 20.67 -1.37
C SER A 47 5.16 21.32 -2.21
N LEU A 48 5.23 20.94 -3.49
CA LEU A 48 6.13 21.57 -4.45
C LEU A 48 5.68 22.99 -4.83
N ARG A 49 4.41 23.36 -4.59
CA ARG A 49 3.80 24.65 -5.02
C ARG A 49 2.76 25.23 -4.04
N GLY A 50 2.75 24.80 -2.78
CA GLY A 50 1.75 25.20 -1.77
C GLY A 50 0.52 24.28 -1.66
N ASN A 51 -0.09 24.32 -0.47
CA ASN A 51 -1.28 23.65 0.09
C ASN A 51 -1.47 22.12 -0.01
N ASP A 52 -0.89 21.40 -0.97
CA ASP A 52 -1.11 19.95 -1.08
C ASP A 52 0.09 19.12 -0.62
N HIS A 53 0.08 18.70 0.65
CA HIS A 53 1.03 17.71 1.15
C HIS A 53 0.83 16.38 0.42
N ARG A 54 1.94 15.75 0.02
CA ARG A 54 1.90 14.43 -0.61
C ARG A 54 2.26 13.39 0.44
N VAL A 55 1.31 12.51 0.73
CA VAL A 55 1.55 11.35 1.58
C VAL A 55 1.97 10.19 0.69
N PHE A 56 3.22 9.79 0.83
CA PHE A 56 3.74 8.57 0.25
C PHE A 56 3.63 7.43 1.26
N VAL A 57 3.22 6.27 0.80
CA VAL A 57 3.07 5.06 1.60
C VAL A 57 4.16 4.09 1.19
N ASN A 58 4.94 3.65 2.18
CA ASN A 58 6.01 2.68 2.01
C ASN A 58 5.42 1.27 2.08
N LEU A 59 5.75 0.45 1.09
CA LEU A 59 5.12 -0.84 0.83
C LEU A 59 6.16 -1.94 0.63
N VAL A 60 5.78 -3.18 0.92
CA VAL A 60 6.50 -4.38 0.49
C VAL A 60 5.54 -5.32 -0.22
N TYR A 61 5.92 -5.87 -1.38
CA TYR A 61 5.07 -6.86 -2.06
C TYR A 61 4.92 -8.10 -1.20
N ARG A 62 3.69 -8.59 -1.08
CA ARG A 62 3.36 -9.73 -0.21
C ARG A 62 4.25 -10.93 -0.54
N GLY A 63 4.88 -11.48 0.50
CA GLY A 63 5.76 -12.65 0.37
C GLY A 63 7.08 -12.38 -0.34
N THR A 64 7.54 -11.13 -0.43
CA THR A 64 8.87 -10.76 -0.94
C THR A 64 9.56 -9.79 0.02
N ALA A 65 10.84 -9.49 -0.24
CA ALA A 65 11.54 -8.34 0.36
C ALA A 65 11.53 -7.10 -0.57
N THR A 66 10.83 -7.17 -1.70
CA THR A 66 10.82 -6.09 -2.70
C THR A 66 10.01 -4.92 -2.17
N GLN A 67 10.66 -3.77 -2.03
CA GLN A 67 10.04 -2.53 -1.57
C GLN A 67 9.38 -1.77 -2.72
N ASN A 68 8.38 -0.97 -2.39
CA ASN A 68 7.75 -0.01 -3.29
C ASN A 68 7.28 1.22 -2.50
N GLN A 69 7.05 2.32 -3.20
CA GLN A 69 6.48 3.55 -2.65
C GLN A 69 5.43 4.10 -3.61
N ARG A 70 4.28 4.48 -3.06
CA ARG A 70 3.13 4.99 -3.83
C ARG A 70 2.47 6.17 -3.13
N LEU A 71 1.78 7.02 -3.89
CA LEU A 71 0.93 8.03 -3.28
C LEU A 71 -0.24 7.33 -2.59
N LEU A 72 -0.74 7.93 -1.51
CA LEU A 72 -1.93 7.41 -0.80
C LEU A 72 -3.11 7.15 -1.75
N ASN A 73 -3.31 8.04 -2.73
CA ASN A 73 -4.40 7.94 -3.71
C ASN A 73 -4.22 6.81 -4.74
N ASP A 74 -3.03 6.23 -4.84
CA ASP A 74 -2.76 5.09 -5.72
C ASP A 74 -3.15 3.76 -5.04
N LEU A 75 -3.44 3.78 -3.73
CA LEU A 75 -3.80 2.60 -2.97
C LEU A 75 -5.28 2.28 -3.12
N ARG A 76 -5.57 0.98 -3.25
CA ARG A 76 -6.93 0.47 -3.33
C ARG A 76 -7.19 -0.57 -2.23
N PRO A 77 -8.40 -0.60 -1.65
CA PRO A 77 -8.76 -1.63 -0.70
C PRO A 77 -8.90 -2.99 -1.38
N LEU A 78 -8.69 -4.07 -0.63
CA LEU A 78 -8.74 -5.44 -1.18
C LEU A 78 -10.14 -5.81 -1.70
N THR A 79 -11.18 -5.18 -1.16
CA THR A 79 -12.57 -5.33 -1.62
C THR A 79 -12.78 -4.88 -3.07
N LYS A 80 -11.83 -4.15 -3.67
CA LYS A 80 -11.88 -3.68 -5.05
C LYS A 80 -10.97 -4.47 -6.01
N ALA A 81 -10.49 -5.65 -5.62
CA ALA A 81 -9.67 -6.48 -6.51
C ALA A 81 -10.41 -6.78 -7.82
N ARG A 82 -9.78 -6.46 -8.96
CA ARG A 82 -10.28 -6.81 -10.30
C ARG A 82 -9.66 -8.12 -10.78
N SER A 83 -8.34 -8.22 -10.65
CA SER A 83 -7.56 -9.42 -10.95
C SER A 83 -6.23 -9.32 -10.19
N ILE A 84 -5.88 -10.37 -9.45
CA ILE A 84 -4.68 -10.39 -8.62
C ILE A 84 -3.57 -11.12 -9.37
N ALA A 85 -2.41 -10.49 -9.50
CA ALA A 85 -1.23 -11.16 -10.04
C ALA A 85 -0.87 -12.38 -9.15
N ALA A 86 -0.98 -13.58 -9.72
CA ALA A 86 -0.44 -14.77 -9.09
C ALA A 86 1.09 -14.67 -9.14
N LYS A 87 1.71 -14.71 -7.96
CA LYS A 87 3.16 -14.72 -7.81
C LYS A 87 3.73 -16.06 -8.23
#